data_AF-A0A5C7SPX7-F1
#
_entry.id   AF-A0A5C7SPX7-F1
#
_cell.length_a   1.000
_cell.length_b   1.000
_cell.length_c   1.000
_cell.angle_alpha   90.00
_cell.angle_beta   90.00
_cell.angle_gamma   90.00
#
_symmetry.space_group_name_H-M   'P 1'
#
loop_
_entity.id
_entity.type
_entity.pdbx_description
1 polymer ?
#
loop_
_entity_poly.entity_id
_entity_poly.type
_entity_poly.pdbx_seq_one_letter_code
_entity_poly.pdbx_strand_id
1 'polypeptide(L)' 'MSYEDGMSVFYDPVSKTVIVIFRGKTTILEGPFESARSGVAAGEHLCIKLGWRSNAPNT' A
#
# COMPACT_ATOMS: atom_id res chain seq x y z
N MET A 1 -7.20 -1.86 10.29
CA MET A 1 -6.06 -0.93 10.30
C MET A 1 -6.55 0.39 9.74
N SER A 2 -6.27 1.49 10.43
CA SER A 2 -6.56 2.82 9.89
C SER A 2 -5.29 3.35 9.25
N TYR A 3 -5.35 3.71 7.96
CA TYR A 3 -4.24 4.40 7.29
C TYR A 3 -4.02 5.77 7.93
N GLU A 4 -2.77 6.28 7.88
CA GLU A 4 -2.49 7.65 8.31
C GLU A 4 -3.15 8.66 7.35
N ASP A 5 -3.37 9.88 7.80
CA ASP A 5 -4.00 10.91 6.97
C ASP A 5 -3.17 11.17 5.70
N GLY A 6 -3.85 11.22 4.55
CA GLY A 6 -3.20 11.33 3.23
C GLY A 6 -2.48 10.07 2.74
N MET A 7 -2.55 8.93 3.46
CA MET A 7 -2.07 7.63 2.95
C MET A 7 -3.17 6.93 2.15
N SER A 8 -2.80 6.36 1.00
CA SER A 8 -3.69 5.53 0.18
C SER A 8 -2.90 4.41 -0.48
N VAL A 9 -3.46 3.20 -0.48
CA VAL A 9 -2.92 2.04 -1.18
C VAL A 9 -4.08 1.42 -1.94
N PHE A 10 -4.01 1.40 -3.27
CA PHE A 10 -5.05 0.76 -4.07
C PHE A 10 -4.46 0.03 -5.26
N TYR A 11 -5.09 -1.10 -5.56
CA TYR A 11 -4.71 -2.01 -6.63
C TYR A 11 -5.50 -1.68 -7.89
N ASP A 12 -4.81 -1.60 -9.03
CA ASP A 12 -5.44 -1.52 -10.34
C ASP A 12 -5.62 -2.93 -10.93
N PRO A 13 -6.85 -3.44 -11.08
CA PRO A 13 -7.09 -4.77 -11.64
C PRO A 13 -6.77 -4.90 -13.13
N VAL A 14 -6.68 -3.79 -13.87
CA VAL A 14 -6.41 -3.80 -15.31
C VAL A 14 -4.91 -4.01 -15.57
N SER A 15 -4.07 -3.13 -15.02
CA SER A 15 -2.61 -3.24 -15.15
C SER A 15 -1.98 -4.22 -14.17
N LYS A 16 -2.73 -4.67 -13.14
CA LYS A 16 -2.24 -5.47 -12.02
C LYS A 16 -1.10 -4.79 -11.26
N THR A 17 -1.12 -3.46 -11.17
CA THR A 17 -0.16 -2.63 -10.42
C THR A 17 -0.78 -2.12 -9.11
N VAL A 18 0.03 -1.52 -8.25
CA VAL A 18 -0.43 -0.88 -7.01
C VAL A 18 0.06 0.55 -6.96
N ILE A 19 -0.85 1.47 -6.67
CA ILE A 19 -0.54 2.89 -6.46
C ILE A 19 -0.52 3.14 -4.97
N VAL A 20 0.61 3.67 -4.48
CA VAL A 20 0.84 4.02 -3.09
C VAL A 20 1.02 5.53 -3.00
N ILE A 21 0.14 6.19 -2.25
CA ILE A 21 0.31 7.59 -1.84
C ILE A 21 0.69 7.56 -0.37
N PHE A 22 1.87 8.09 -0.05
CA PHE A 22 2.38 8.13 1.32
C PHE A 22 3.12 9.44 1.54
N ARG A 23 2.66 10.25 2.51
CA ARG A 23 3.26 11.54 2.89
C ARG A 23 3.55 12.46 1.69
N GLY A 24 2.56 12.59 0.81
CA GLY A 24 2.65 13.43 -0.40
C GLY A 24 3.46 12.84 -1.54
N LYS A 25 3.99 11.61 -1.42
CA LYS A 25 4.71 10.91 -2.50
C LYS A 25 3.86 9.79 -3.09
N THR A 26 3.72 9.81 -4.42
CA THR A 26 3.12 8.71 -5.18
C THR A 26 4.21 7.76 -5.67
N THR A 27 4.03 6.47 -5.38
CA THR A 27 4.89 5.38 -5.89
C THR A 27 4.00 4.36 -6.57
N ILE A 28 4.37 3.95 -7.78
CA ILE A 28 3.72 2.84 -8.47
C ILE A 28 4.58 1.61 -8.23
N LEU A 29 3.98 0.57 -7.66
CA LEU A 29 4.57 -0.75 -7.62
C LEU A 29 4.18 -1.48 -8.89
N GLU A 30 5.17 -1.69 -9.75
CA GLU A 30 5.00 -2.41 -11.00
C GLU A 30 4.65 -3.88 -10.73
N GLY A 31 3.68 -4.37 -11.49
CA GLY A 31 3.13 -5.71 -11.37
C GLY A 31 3.78 -6.70 -12.34
N PRO A 32 3.13 -7.86 -12.58
CA PRO A 32 1.74 -8.16 -12.19
C PRO A 32 1.63 -8.72 -10.76
N PHE A 33 0.78 -8.11 -9.93
CA PHE A 33 0.32 -8.74 -8.69
C PHE A 33 -0.76 -9.79 -9.00
N GLU A 34 -0.70 -10.92 -8.30
CA GLU A 34 -1.63 -12.03 -8.48
C GLU A 34 -3.08 -11.68 -8.08
N SER A 35 -3.24 -10.80 -7.10
CA SER A 35 -4.54 -10.41 -6.55
C SER A 35 -4.51 -9.01 -5.96
N ALA A 36 -5.69 -8.42 -5.77
CA ALA A 36 -5.83 -7.17 -5.03
C ALA A 36 -5.25 -7.27 -3.60
N ARG A 37 -5.45 -8.42 -2.93
CA ARG A 37 -4.92 -8.65 -1.59
C ARG A 37 -3.39 -8.62 -1.56
N SER A 38 -2.73 -9.34 -2.48
CA SER A 38 -1.26 -9.38 -2.53
C SER A 38 -0.67 -8.03 -2.95
N GLY A 39 -1.34 -7.30 -3.85
CA GLY A 39 -0.96 -5.93 -4.20
C GLY A 39 -1.06 -4.95 -3.03
N VAL A 40 -2.20 -4.90 -2.35
CA VAL A 40 -2.38 -4.01 -1.19
C VAL A 40 -1.38 -4.33 -0.08
N ALA A 41 -1.15 -5.60 0.22
CA ALA A 41 -0.14 -6.01 1.20
C ALA A 41 1.28 -5.54 0.83
N ALA A 42 1.64 -5.57 -0.46
CA ALA A 42 2.92 -5.05 -0.91
C ALA A 42 3.03 -3.52 -0.74
N GLY A 43 1.95 -2.78 -1.02
CA GLY A 43 1.89 -1.34 -0.81
C GLY A 43 1.95 -0.96 0.67
N GLU A 44 1.23 -1.66 1.53
CA GLU A 44 1.29 -1.50 2.99
C GLU A 44 2.70 -1.78 3.52
N HIS A 45 3.35 -2.85 3.04
CA HIS A 45 4.71 -3.19 3.40
C HIS A 45 5.73 -2.12 2.97
N LEU A 46 5.54 -1.48 1.81
CA LEU A 46 6.32 -0.31 1.42
C LEU A 46 6.15 0.82 2.44
N CYS A 47 4.92 1.14 2.83
CA CYS A 47 4.66 2.19 3.83
C CYS A 47 5.32 1.85 5.18
N ILE A 48 5.26 0.60 5.63
CA ILE A 48 5.94 0.14 6.86
C ILE A 48 7.46 0.40 6.77
N LYS A 49 8.09 0.03 5.65
CA LYS A 49 9.52 0.30 5.41
C LYS A 49 9.85 1.79 5.42
N LEU A 50 8.92 2.64 5.00
CA LEU A 50 9.04 4.10 5.01
C LEU A 50 8.65 4.73 6.37
N GLY A 51 8.36 3.91 7.38
CA GLY A 51 8.12 4.36 8.76
C GLY A 51 6.65 4.51 9.14
N TRP A 52 5.71 3.97 8.35
CA TRP A 52 4.33 3.85 8.78
C TRP A 52 4.22 2.89 9.97
N ARG A 53 3.72 3.40 11.09
CA ARG A 53 3.40 2.61 12.28
C ARG A 53 1.91 2.33 12.26
N SER A 54 1.54 1.16 11.73
CA SER A 54 0.15 0.72 11.75
C SER A 54 -0.34 0.68 13.20
N ASN A 55 -1.44 1.36 13.50
CA ASN A 55 -2.13 1.29 14.79
C ASN A 55 -2.89 -0.04 14.98
N ALA A 56 -2.45 -1.13 14.33
CA ALA A 56 -3.01 -2.45 14.61
C ALA A 56 -2.64 -2.82 16.06
N PRO A 57 -3.62 -3.19 16.91
CA PRO A 57 -3.27 -3.79 18.19
C PRO A 57 -2.44 -5.06 17.91
N ASN A 58 -1.24 -5.11 18.49
CA ASN A 58 -0.41 -6.31 18.48
C ASN A 58 -1.26 -7.44 19.08
N THR A 59 -1.75 -8.36 18.24
CA THR A 59 -2.52 -9.53 18.67
C THR A 59 -1.74 -10.77 18.28
#